data_AF-A0A1F7D0M3-F1
#
_entry.id   AF-A0A1F7D0M3-F1
#
_cell.length_a   1.000
_cell.length_b   1.000
_cell.length_c   1.000
_cell.angle_alpha   90.00
_cell.angle_beta   90.00
_cell.angle_gamma   90.00
#
_symmetry.space_group_name_H-M   'P 1'
#
loop_
_entity.id
_entity.type
_entity.pdbx_description
1 polymer ?
#
loop_
_entity_poly.entity_id
_entity_poly.type
_entity_poly.pdbx_seq_one_letter_code
_entity_poly.pdbx_strand_id
1 'polypeptide(L)'
;MPLLALLESFLLRKGRDQIQKDREIDQNAKIYYNIYTEVLKHTRNTTLRDVQRMQQRAEYLELSHGAVLRLQWIAFYLTHGKNISVTARHFGIARSTFVRWESRFDPQHPSAMEERPRSPRKVRCPETPAEAIGYIQQYRREQPMISRERICEKLRNEHHIALSSSTVGREIQRHGFFFAQTPSHVQKRRAALQRGLPRSVDERKDQEDASLPESADGAFSFSPQFSV
;
A
#
# COMPACT_ATOMS: atom_id res chain seq x y z
N MET A 1 -10.81 -20.69 -64.65
CA MET A 1 -10.04 -21.56 -63.72
C MET A 1 -8.92 -20.88 -62.92
N PRO A 2 -8.34 -19.69 -63.23
CA PRO A 2 -7.20 -19.17 -62.45
C PRO A 2 -7.60 -18.46 -61.15
N LEU A 3 -8.82 -17.91 -61.06
CA LEU A 3 -9.27 -17.13 -59.90
C LEU A 3 -9.55 -17.98 -58.65
N LEU A 4 -10.08 -19.20 -58.82
CA LEU A 4 -10.32 -20.14 -57.71
C LEU A 4 -9.01 -20.63 -57.08
N ALA A 5 -7.99 -20.92 -57.90
CA ALA A 5 -6.66 -21.29 -57.42
C ALA A 5 -5.96 -20.13 -56.68
N LEU A 6 -6.22 -18.88 -57.09
CA LEU A 6 -5.68 -17.68 -56.44
C LEU A 6 -6.37 -17.42 -55.08
N LEU A 7 -7.68 -17.67 -54.99
CA LEU A 7 -8.44 -17.58 -53.74
C LEU A 7 -8.08 -18.70 -52.75
N GLU A 8 -7.91 -19.93 -53.23
CA GLU A 8 -7.43 -21.05 -52.39
C GLU A 8 -6.02 -20.80 -51.87
N SER A 9 -5.09 -20.36 -52.72
CA SER A 9 -3.72 -20.04 -52.28
C SER A 9 -3.68 -18.86 -51.31
N PHE A 10 -4.54 -17.85 -51.47
CA PHE A 10 -4.67 -16.74 -50.53
C PHE A 10 -5.27 -17.17 -49.18
N LEU A 11 -6.33 -17.99 -49.18
CA LEU A 11 -6.95 -18.52 -47.97
C LEU A 11 -6.04 -19.49 -47.22
N LEU A 12 -5.31 -20.37 -47.93
CA LEU A 12 -4.28 -21.23 -47.33
C LEU A 12 -3.12 -20.42 -46.75
N ARG A 13 -2.71 -19.32 -47.40
CA ARG A 13 -1.66 -18.43 -46.87
C ARG A 13 -2.13 -17.69 -45.62
N LYS A 14 -3.33 -17.12 -45.64
CA LYS A 14 -3.93 -16.45 -44.47
C LYS A 14 -4.13 -17.41 -43.29
N GLY A 15 -4.51 -18.67 -43.57
CA GLY A 15 -4.60 -19.73 -42.56
C GLY A 15 -3.23 -20.09 -41.96
N ARG A 16 -2.18 -20.21 -42.78
CA ARG A 16 -0.80 -20.45 -42.30
C ARG A 16 -0.24 -19.29 -41.49
N ASP A 17 -0.52 -18.06 -41.91
CA ASP A 17 -0.10 -16.84 -41.20
C ASP A 17 -0.79 -16.74 -39.82
N GLN A 18 -2.05 -17.18 -39.71
CA GLN A 18 -2.76 -17.24 -38.44
C GLN A 18 -2.18 -18.34 -37.52
N ILE A 19 -1.92 -19.54 -38.05
CA ILE A 19 -1.29 -20.64 -37.30
C ILE A 19 0.10 -20.25 -36.78
N GLN A 20 0.87 -19.49 -37.58
CA GLN A 20 2.19 -19.00 -37.18
C GLN A 20 2.10 -17.97 -36.03
N LYS A 21 1.13 -17.03 -36.11
CA LYS A 21 0.86 -16.09 -35.01
C LYS A 21 0.41 -16.78 -33.73
N ASP A 22 -0.46 -17.78 -33.84
CA ASP A 22 -0.96 -18.54 -32.68
C ASP A 22 0.18 -19.35 -32.02
N ARG A 23 1.10 -19.92 -32.82
CA ARG A 23 2.32 -20.57 -32.31
C ARG A 23 3.27 -19.58 -31.63
N GLU A 24 3.48 -18.41 -32.23
CA GLU A 24 4.32 -17.35 -31.63
C GLU A 24 3.74 -16.82 -30.31
N ILE A 25 2.40 -16.72 -30.20
CA ILE A 25 1.72 -16.35 -28.95
C ILE A 25 1.93 -17.44 -27.88
N ASP A 26 1.80 -18.72 -28.22
CA ASP A 26 2.06 -19.84 -27.29
C ASP A 26 3.54 -19.91 -26.87
N GLN A 27 4.46 -19.64 -27.78
CA GLN A 27 5.89 -19.58 -27.51
C GLN A 27 6.26 -18.39 -26.62
N ASN A 28 5.67 -17.21 -26.85
CA ASN A 28 5.83 -16.04 -26.00
C ASN A 28 5.19 -16.24 -24.62
N ALA A 29 4.04 -16.92 -24.53
CA ALA A 29 3.42 -17.29 -23.26
C ALA A 29 4.31 -18.27 -22.47
N LYS A 30 4.92 -19.25 -23.14
CA LYS A 30 5.93 -20.15 -22.55
C LYS A 30 7.19 -19.42 -22.12
N ILE A 31 7.66 -18.45 -22.89
CA ILE A 31 8.81 -17.59 -22.51
C ILE A 31 8.45 -16.74 -21.28
N TYR A 32 7.26 -16.15 -21.23
CA TYR A 32 6.81 -15.36 -20.08
C TYR A 32 6.71 -16.25 -18.82
N TYR A 33 6.16 -17.46 -18.95
CA TYR A 33 6.09 -18.43 -17.85
C TYR A 33 7.47 -18.97 -17.44
N ASN A 34 8.37 -19.19 -18.40
CA ASN A 34 9.75 -19.65 -18.14
C ASN A 34 10.62 -18.55 -17.51
N ILE A 35 10.49 -17.29 -17.93
CA ILE A 35 11.18 -16.16 -17.29
C ILE A 35 10.61 -15.95 -15.87
N TYR A 36 9.28 -16.01 -15.70
CA TYR A 36 8.67 -15.97 -14.36
C TYR A 36 9.18 -17.11 -13.48
N THR A 37 9.32 -18.32 -14.02
CA THR A 37 9.80 -19.48 -13.25
C THR A 37 11.32 -19.49 -13.03
N GLU A 38 12.14 -18.98 -13.95
CA GLU A 38 13.60 -18.82 -13.80
C GLU A 38 13.96 -17.73 -12.77
N VAL A 39 13.22 -16.62 -12.74
CA VAL A 39 13.37 -15.59 -11.69
C VAL A 39 12.97 -16.15 -10.31
N LEU A 40 12.02 -17.10 -10.27
CA LEU A 40 11.65 -17.82 -9.05
C LEU A 40 12.67 -18.90 -8.61
N LYS A 41 13.66 -19.28 -9.43
CA LYS A 41 14.66 -20.33 -9.14
C LYS A 41 15.89 -19.88 -8.37
N HIS A 42 15.98 -18.61 -7.96
CA HIS A 42 17.10 -18.11 -7.13
C HIS A 42 17.02 -18.53 -5.65
N THR A 43 15.97 -19.25 -5.23
CA THR A 43 15.88 -19.87 -3.90
C THR A 43 16.20 -21.37 -3.97
N ARG A 44 17.48 -21.72 -4.17
CA ARG A 44 17.89 -23.15 -4.26
C ARG A 44 18.81 -23.66 -3.15
N ASN A 45 18.90 -23.00 -2.00
CA ASN A 45 19.54 -23.62 -0.84
C ASN A 45 18.98 -23.16 0.51
N THR A 46 17.65 -23.19 0.67
CA THR A 46 17.01 -22.98 1.96
C THR A 46 16.99 -24.29 2.75
N THR A 47 17.75 -24.38 3.83
CA THR A 47 17.68 -25.52 4.74
C THR A 47 16.78 -25.22 5.93
N LEU A 48 16.13 -26.26 6.48
CA LEU A 48 15.33 -26.14 7.71
C LEU A 48 16.15 -25.57 8.87
N ARG A 49 17.45 -25.91 8.93
CA ARG A 49 18.37 -25.42 9.95
C ARG A 49 18.56 -23.91 9.90
N ASP A 50 18.57 -23.31 8.71
CA ASP A 50 18.71 -21.86 8.56
C ASP A 50 17.49 -21.15 9.14
N VAL A 51 16.29 -21.64 8.83
CA VAL A 51 15.03 -21.10 9.36
C VAL A 51 14.98 -21.23 10.89
N GLN A 52 15.35 -22.40 11.42
CA GLN A 52 15.39 -22.64 12.87
C GLN A 52 16.40 -21.71 13.57
N ARG A 53 17.58 -21.51 12.99
CA ARG A 53 18.58 -20.57 13.51
C ARG A 53 18.03 -19.14 13.54
N MET A 54 17.29 -18.73 12.51
CA MET A 54 16.66 -17.40 12.48
C MET A 54 15.55 -17.26 13.52
N GLN A 55 14.73 -18.29 13.71
CA GLN A 55 13.68 -18.31 14.75
C GLN A 55 14.28 -18.18 16.15
N GLN A 56 15.38 -18.90 16.44
CA GLN A 56 16.09 -18.81 17.73
C GLN A 56 16.71 -17.43 17.96
N ARG A 57 17.14 -16.76 16.87
CA ARG A 57 17.73 -15.43 16.93
C ARG A 57 16.72 -14.29 16.73
N ALA A 58 15.43 -14.58 16.62
CA ALA A 58 14.42 -13.59 16.26
C ALA A 58 14.33 -12.45 17.28
N GLU A 59 14.45 -12.76 18.56
CA GLU A 59 14.47 -11.77 19.65
C GLU A 59 15.69 -10.86 19.56
N TYR A 60 16.89 -11.43 19.36
CA TYR A 60 18.13 -10.68 19.17
C TYR A 60 18.10 -9.79 17.91
N LEU A 61 17.40 -10.22 16.87
CA LEU A 61 17.27 -9.51 15.60
C LEU A 61 16.12 -8.50 15.58
N GLU A 62 15.40 -8.35 16.70
CA GLU A 62 14.24 -7.46 16.84
C GLU A 62 13.20 -7.65 15.74
N LEU A 63 12.99 -8.90 15.29
CA LEU A 63 12.04 -9.20 14.24
C LEU A 63 10.61 -8.93 14.70
N SER A 64 9.80 -8.34 13.81
CA SER A 64 8.38 -8.14 14.07
C SER A 64 7.65 -9.46 14.23
N HIS A 65 6.54 -9.44 14.95
CA HIS A 65 5.67 -10.62 15.08
C HIS A 65 5.25 -11.19 13.72
N GLY A 66 5.00 -10.31 12.74
CA GLY A 66 4.67 -10.72 11.37
C GLY A 66 5.83 -11.42 10.65
N ALA A 67 7.08 -10.98 10.87
CA ALA A 67 8.26 -11.64 10.33
C ALA A 67 8.48 -13.03 10.94
N VAL A 68 8.32 -13.16 12.26
CA VAL A 68 8.41 -14.46 12.96
C VAL A 68 7.36 -15.44 12.45
N LEU A 69 6.11 -14.98 12.27
CA LEU A 69 5.04 -15.79 11.70
C LEU A 69 5.38 -16.30 10.29
N ARG A 70 5.98 -15.46 9.43
CA ARG A 70 6.40 -15.86 8.09
C ARG A 70 7.55 -16.87 8.12
N LEU A 71 8.48 -16.76 9.07
CA LEU A 71 9.49 -17.79 9.30
C LEU A 71 8.86 -19.13 9.69
N GLN A 72 7.78 -19.12 10.48
CA GLN A 72 7.02 -20.35 10.78
C GLN A 72 6.36 -20.94 9.53
N TRP A 73 5.84 -20.12 8.62
CA TRP A 73 5.29 -20.61 7.34
C TRP A 73 6.35 -21.38 6.55
N ILE A 74 7.57 -20.85 6.49
CA ILE A 74 8.67 -21.47 5.77
C ILE A 74 9.14 -22.74 6.47
N ALA A 75 9.24 -22.75 7.81
CA ALA A 75 9.57 -23.95 8.57
C ALA A 75 8.55 -25.08 8.34
N PHE A 76 7.25 -24.75 8.38
CA PHE A 76 6.18 -25.70 8.11
C PHE A 76 6.25 -26.23 6.67
N TYR A 77 6.44 -25.34 5.70
CA TYR A 77 6.59 -25.71 4.29
C TYR A 77 7.74 -26.71 4.07
N LEU A 78 8.89 -26.48 4.70
CA LEU A 78 10.05 -27.37 4.58
C LEU A 78 9.84 -28.73 5.25
N THR A 79 9.11 -28.77 6.37
CA THR A 79 8.82 -30.01 7.11
C THR A 79 7.72 -30.84 6.45
N HIS A 80 6.79 -30.22 5.71
CA HIS A 80 5.65 -30.87 5.07
C HIS A 80 5.85 -31.10 3.57
N GLY A 81 7.06 -31.45 3.17
CA GLY A 81 7.38 -31.86 1.81
C GLY A 81 7.26 -30.76 0.76
N LYS A 82 7.45 -29.49 1.15
CA LYS A 82 7.39 -28.32 0.26
C LYS A 82 6.04 -28.19 -0.47
N ASN A 83 4.95 -28.48 0.23
CA ASN A 83 3.59 -28.32 -0.31
C ASN A 83 2.98 -26.96 0.07
N ILE A 84 2.87 -26.07 -0.92
CA ILE A 84 2.31 -24.72 -0.76
C ILE A 84 0.83 -24.76 -0.34
N SER A 85 0.04 -25.66 -0.93
CA SER A 85 -1.40 -25.74 -0.67
C SER A 85 -1.70 -26.19 0.76
N VAL A 86 -0.92 -27.12 1.29
CA VAL A 86 -1.04 -27.59 2.68
C VAL A 86 -0.65 -26.47 3.65
N THR A 87 0.48 -25.80 3.38
CA THR A 87 0.95 -24.67 4.19
C THR A 87 -0.07 -23.54 4.21
N ALA A 88 -0.58 -23.14 3.05
CA ALA A 88 -1.58 -22.10 2.91
C ALA A 88 -2.86 -22.40 3.70
N ARG A 89 -3.35 -23.65 3.64
CA ARG A 89 -4.51 -24.10 4.41
C ARG A 89 -4.26 -24.09 5.91
N HIS A 90 -3.07 -24.52 6.35
CA HIS A 90 -2.70 -24.57 7.76
C HIS A 90 -2.68 -23.17 8.41
N PHE A 91 -2.13 -22.17 7.71
CA PHE A 91 -2.04 -20.80 8.24
C PHE A 91 -3.18 -19.87 7.83
N GLY A 92 -4.19 -20.36 7.10
CA GLY A 92 -5.32 -19.55 6.64
C GLY A 92 -4.94 -18.44 5.66
N ILE A 93 -3.89 -18.63 4.86
CA ILE A 93 -3.38 -17.62 3.92
C ILE A 93 -3.65 -18.00 2.47
N ALA A 94 -3.75 -17.01 1.59
CA ALA A 94 -3.78 -17.27 0.16
C ALA A 94 -2.44 -17.84 -0.32
N ARG A 95 -2.47 -18.84 -1.23
CA ARG A 95 -1.26 -19.43 -1.84
C ARG A 95 -0.34 -18.37 -2.46
N SER A 96 -0.90 -17.35 -3.11
CA SER A 96 -0.16 -16.23 -3.69
C SER A 96 0.60 -15.40 -2.66
N THR A 97 0.07 -15.30 -1.44
CA THR A 97 0.75 -14.62 -0.33
C THR A 97 1.96 -15.44 0.13
N PHE A 98 1.79 -16.75 0.31
CA PHE A 98 2.91 -17.63 0.65
C PHE A 98 4.03 -17.55 -0.39
N VAL A 99 3.71 -17.73 -1.68
CA VAL A 99 4.67 -17.68 -2.79
C VAL A 99 5.45 -16.35 -2.81
N ARG A 100 4.77 -15.23 -2.54
CA ARG A 100 5.40 -13.91 -2.45
C ARG A 100 6.42 -13.82 -1.30
N TRP A 101 6.16 -14.48 -0.17
CA TRP A 101 7.07 -14.45 0.98
C TRP A 101 8.17 -15.48 0.84
N GLU A 102 7.89 -16.66 0.30
CA GLU A 102 8.89 -17.67 -0.06
C GLU A 102 9.93 -17.09 -1.03
N SER A 103 9.50 -16.34 -2.06
CA SER A 103 10.43 -15.73 -3.01
C SER A 103 11.27 -14.59 -2.43
N ARG A 104 10.87 -14.03 -1.28
CA ARG A 104 11.65 -13.02 -0.56
C ARG A 104 12.60 -13.63 0.46
N PHE A 105 12.47 -14.91 0.76
CA PHE A 105 13.23 -15.52 1.84
C PHE A 105 14.71 -15.62 1.49
N ASP A 106 15.52 -15.07 2.38
CA ASP A 106 16.96 -15.12 2.31
C ASP A 106 17.52 -15.50 3.70
N PRO A 107 18.20 -16.66 3.83
CA PRO A 107 18.86 -17.09 5.06
C PRO A 107 19.85 -16.07 5.64
N GLN A 108 20.48 -15.26 4.79
CA GLN A 108 21.50 -14.29 5.21
C GLN A 108 20.89 -12.97 5.66
N HIS A 109 19.66 -12.67 5.24
CA HIS A 109 19.00 -11.39 5.48
C HIS A 109 17.64 -11.59 6.18
N PRO A 110 17.61 -11.73 7.52
CA PRO A 110 16.37 -11.90 8.29
C PRO A 110 15.32 -10.80 8.08
N SER A 111 15.79 -9.56 7.83
CA SER A 111 14.92 -8.42 7.53
C SER A 111 14.11 -8.58 6.23
N ALA A 112 14.44 -9.54 5.36
CA ALA A 112 13.66 -9.80 4.16
C ALA A 112 12.24 -10.33 4.46
N MET A 113 12.02 -10.87 5.66
CA MET A 113 10.71 -11.30 6.15
C MET A 113 9.89 -10.17 6.79
N GLU A 114 10.44 -8.96 6.87
CA GLU A 114 9.73 -7.79 7.36
C GLU A 114 8.74 -7.23 6.34
N GLU A 115 7.70 -6.59 6.87
CA GLU A 115 6.76 -5.85 6.03
C GLU A 115 7.47 -4.66 5.38
N ARG A 116 7.32 -4.52 4.07
CA ARG A 116 7.86 -3.36 3.35
C ARG A 116 6.92 -2.16 3.57
N PRO A 117 7.47 -0.94 3.57
CA PRO A 117 6.65 0.26 3.64
C PRO A 117 5.62 0.26 2.50
N ARG A 118 4.35 0.50 2.86
CA ARG A 118 3.23 0.58 1.90
C ARG A 118 3.10 1.95 1.26
N SER A 119 3.85 2.93 1.76
CA SER A 119 3.79 4.31 1.30
C SER A 119 4.32 4.42 -0.14
N PRO A 120 3.64 5.20 -1.00
CA PRO A 120 4.13 5.49 -2.34
C PRO A 120 5.54 6.07 -2.29
N ARG A 121 6.44 5.57 -3.15
CA ARG A 121 7.82 6.08 -3.25
C ARG A 121 7.88 7.53 -3.73
N LYS A 122 6.88 7.97 -4.50
CA LYS A 122 6.76 9.33 -5.01
C LYS A 122 5.42 9.88 -4.57
N VAL A 123 5.45 10.84 -3.66
CA VAL A 123 4.30 11.67 -3.30
C VAL A 123 4.37 12.97 -4.09
N ARG A 124 3.23 13.58 -4.39
CA ARG A 124 3.18 14.87 -5.08
C ARG A 124 3.85 15.95 -4.21
N CYS A 125 4.86 16.60 -4.75
CA CYS A 125 5.45 17.78 -4.14
C CYS A 125 4.53 19.00 -4.36
N PRO A 126 4.44 19.92 -3.39
CA PRO A 126 3.73 21.18 -3.56
C PRO A 126 4.32 22.00 -4.71
N GLU A 127 3.47 22.58 -5.55
CA GLU A 127 3.88 23.45 -6.67
C GLU A 127 4.07 24.92 -6.24
N THR A 128 3.97 25.21 -4.94
CA THR A 128 4.09 26.59 -4.44
C THR A 128 5.55 27.04 -4.52
N PRO A 129 5.85 28.17 -5.18
CA PRO A 129 7.22 28.63 -5.32
C PRO A 129 7.82 28.99 -3.97
N ALA A 130 9.11 28.71 -3.79
CA ALA A 130 9.82 28.93 -2.53
C ALA A 130 9.77 30.39 -2.06
N GLU A 131 9.78 31.34 -3.00
CA GLU A 131 9.66 32.77 -2.72
C GLU A 131 8.31 33.11 -2.05
N ALA A 132 7.21 32.57 -2.59
CA ALA A 132 5.89 32.77 -2.00
C ALA A 132 5.80 32.19 -0.59
N ILE A 133 6.44 31.03 -0.37
CA ILE A 133 6.56 30.47 0.97
C ILE A 133 7.29 31.47 1.87
N GLY A 134 8.46 31.98 1.46
CA GLY A 134 9.23 32.98 2.19
C GLY A 134 8.42 34.19 2.63
N TYR A 135 7.64 34.78 1.72
CA TYR A 135 6.77 35.92 2.02
C TYR A 135 5.64 35.55 3.00
N ILE A 136 5.01 34.38 2.84
CA ILE A 136 4.00 33.88 3.81
C ILE A 136 4.62 33.77 5.21
N GLN A 137 5.85 33.28 5.31
CA GLN A 137 6.56 33.17 6.58
C GLN A 137 6.86 34.55 7.17
N GLN A 138 7.33 35.50 6.35
CA GLN A 138 7.62 36.86 6.77
C GLN A 138 6.36 37.54 7.31
N TYR A 139 5.26 37.53 6.57
CA TYR A 139 4.01 38.16 7.01
C TYR A 139 3.47 37.55 8.29
N ARG A 140 3.60 36.23 8.47
CA ARG A 140 3.21 35.57 9.72
C ARG A 140 4.10 35.97 10.89
N ARG A 141 5.41 36.16 10.69
CA ARG A 141 6.34 36.61 11.75
C ARG A 141 6.08 38.06 12.16
N GLU A 142 5.86 38.95 11.19
CA GLU A 142 5.56 40.37 11.44
C GLU A 142 4.18 40.57 12.06
N GLN A 143 3.18 39.83 11.56
CA GLN A 143 1.79 39.94 11.98
C GLN A 143 1.22 38.55 12.28
N PRO A 144 1.39 38.08 13.52
CA PRO A 144 0.89 36.78 13.94
C PRO A 144 -0.57 36.49 13.61
N MET A 145 -1.44 37.49 13.74
CA MET A 145 -2.90 37.36 13.61
C MET A 145 -3.43 37.58 12.20
N ILE A 146 -2.57 37.81 11.20
CA ILE A 146 -3.02 38.09 9.84
C ILE A 146 -3.87 36.93 9.30
N SER A 147 -4.99 37.23 8.63
CA SER A 147 -5.81 36.20 8.00
C SER A 147 -5.12 35.65 6.76
N ARG A 148 -5.45 34.41 6.38
CA ARG A 148 -4.92 33.81 5.14
C ARG A 148 -5.37 34.58 3.90
N GLU A 149 -6.56 35.17 3.93
CA GLU A 149 -7.11 36.02 2.88
C GLU A 149 -6.30 37.32 2.74
N ARG A 150 -5.93 37.94 3.86
CA ARG A 150 -5.10 39.15 3.86
C ARG A 150 -3.67 38.86 3.38
N ILE A 151 -3.12 37.69 3.70
CA ILE A 151 -1.83 37.25 3.12
C ILE A 151 -1.94 37.12 1.60
N CYS A 152 -3.01 36.52 1.06
CA CYS A 152 -3.21 36.45 -0.38
C CYS A 152 -3.24 37.83 -1.04
N GLU A 153 -3.92 38.79 -0.40
CA GLU A 153 -3.99 40.18 -0.89
C GLU A 153 -2.59 40.83 -0.90
N LYS A 154 -1.81 40.69 0.18
CA LYS A 154 -0.44 41.22 0.24
C LYS A 154 0.48 40.58 -0.81
N LEU A 155 0.43 39.25 -0.97
CA LEU A 155 1.21 38.55 -2.00
C LEU A 155 0.87 39.02 -3.41
N ARG A 156 -0.41 39.31 -3.67
CA ARG A 156 -0.87 39.80 -4.97
C ARG A 156 -0.44 41.24 -5.23
N ASN A 157 -0.52 42.10 -4.21
CA ASN A 157 -0.26 43.53 -4.34
C ASN A 157 1.25 43.85 -4.32
N GLU A 158 2.01 43.22 -3.43
CA GLU A 158 3.44 43.52 -3.20
C GLU A 158 4.36 42.68 -4.11
N HIS A 159 3.98 41.44 -4.42
CA HIS A 159 4.84 40.49 -5.13
C HIS A 159 4.24 39.94 -6.43
N HIS A 160 3.04 40.37 -6.82
CA HIS A 160 2.32 39.89 -8.01
C HIS A 160 2.12 38.36 -8.06
N ILE A 161 2.11 37.71 -6.89
CA ILE A 161 1.93 36.26 -6.76
C ILE A 161 0.46 35.96 -6.43
N ALA A 162 -0.23 35.30 -7.36
CA ALA A 162 -1.63 34.89 -7.16
C ALA A 162 -1.71 33.49 -6.53
N LEU A 163 -1.84 33.43 -5.21
CA LEU A 163 -2.13 32.18 -4.48
C LEU A 163 -3.55 32.15 -3.94
N SER A 164 -4.16 30.96 -3.97
CA SER A 164 -5.45 30.74 -3.33
C SER A 164 -5.32 30.76 -1.79
N SER A 165 -6.39 31.16 -1.10
CA SER A 165 -6.45 31.15 0.37
C SER A 165 -6.22 29.75 0.95
N SER A 166 -6.65 28.70 0.22
CA SER A 166 -6.41 27.31 0.61
C SER A 166 -4.94 26.91 0.50
N THR A 167 -4.23 27.38 -0.54
CA THR A 167 -2.79 27.15 -0.69
C THR A 167 -2.03 27.80 0.46
N VAL A 168 -2.31 29.07 0.74
CA VAL A 168 -1.69 29.79 1.87
C VAL A 168 -1.98 29.09 3.20
N GLY A 169 -3.21 28.62 3.42
CA GLY A 169 -3.57 27.84 4.60
C GLY A 169 -2.78 26.53 4.74
N ARG A 170 -2.58 25.81 3.62
CA ARG A 170 -1.77 24.57 3.60
C ARG A 170 -0.29 24.85 3.90
N GLU A 171 0.26 25.94 3.36
CA GLU A 171 1.65 26.33 3.65
C GLU A 171 1.82 26.74 5.12
N ILE A 172 0.87 27.51 5.67
CA ILE A 172 0.86 27.84 7.11
C ILE A 172 0.83 26.57 7.97
N GLN A 173 -0.01 25.61 7.60
CA GLN A 173 -0.12 24.34 8.34
C GLN A 173 1.16 23.51 8.24
N ARG A 174 1.73 23.38 7.03
CA ARG A 174 2.95 22.60 6.78
C ARG A 174 4.14 23.13 7.55
N HIS A 175 4.27 24.46 7.64
CA HIS A 175 5.40 25.10 8.32
C HIS A 175 5.11 25.47 9.79
N GLY A 176 3.93 25.15 10.31
CA GLY A 176 3.61 25.32 11.73
C GLY A 176 3.43 26.76 12.20
N PHE A 177 3.06 27.71 11.32
CA PHE A 177 2.81 29.11 11.70
C PHE A 177 1.43 29.33 12.34
N PHE A 178 1.06 28.46 13.26
CA PHE A 178 -0.12 28.66 14.09
C PHE A 178 0.30 29.44 15.33
N PHE A 179 -0.16 30.68 15.45
CA PHE A 179 -0.15 31.40 16.72
C PHE A 179 -1.28 30.87 17.60
N ALA A 180 -1.16 29.58 17.95
CA ALA A 180 -2.13 28.77 18.69
C ALA A 180 -2.19 29.11 20.19
N GLN A 181 -1.46 30.15 20.63
CA GLN A 181 -1.47 30.65 22.01
C GLN A 181 -2.40 31.84 22.19
N THR A 182 -3.36 32.05 21.28
CA THR A 182 -4.47 32.98 21.55
C THR A 182 -5.42 32.37 22.59
N PRO A 183 -6.01 33.17 23.49
CA PRO A 183 -6.96 32.67 24.49
C PRO A 183 -8.09 31.81 23.89
N SER A 184 -8.57 32.15 22.69
CA SER A 184 -9.59 31.38 21.96
C SER A 184 -9.11 29.99 21.53
N HIS A 185 -7.87 29.84 21.06
CA HIS A 185 -7.30 28.54 20.71
C HIS A 185 -7.01 27.69 21.94
N VAL A 186 -6.55 28.31 23.03
CA VAL A 186 -6.38 27.65 24.32
C VAL A 186 -7.72 27.19 24.87
N GLN A 187 -8.77 28.02 24.77
CA GLN A 187 -10.12 27.67 25.20
C GLN A 187 -10.73 26.56 24.34
N LYS A 188 -10.56 26.59 23.01
CA LYS A 188 -11.00 25.51 22.11
C LYS A 188 -10.24 24.21 22.38
N ARG A 189 -8.93 24.26 22.61
CA ARG A 189 -8.13 23.09 23.04
C ARG A 189 -8.60 22.54 24.38
N ARG A 190 -8.82 23.40 25.37
CA ARG A 190 -9.35 23.00 26.69
C ARG A 190 -10.75 22.38 26.56
N ALA A 191 -11.64 22.98 25.77
CA ALA A 191 -12.97 22.45 25.52
C ALA A 191 -12.94 21.10 24.78
N ALA A 192 -12.03 20.91 23.82
CA ALA A 192 -11.84 19.62 23.14
C ALA A 192 -11.32 18.53 24.10
N LEU A 193 -10.36 18.87 24.98
CA LEU A 193 -9.88 17.97 26.03
C LEU A 193 -11.00 17.61 27.03
N GLN A 194 -11.80 18.59 27.45
CA GLN A 194 -12.94 18.38 28.36
C GLN A 194 -14.04 17.52 27.74
N ARG A 195 -14.26 17.62 26.42
CA ARG A 195 -15.23 16.79 25.69
C ARG A 195 -14.71 15.38 25.38
N GLY A 196 -13.45 15.07 25.71
CA GLY A 196 -12.85 13.77 25.42
C GLY A 196 -12.76 13.44 23.93
N LEU A 197 -12.77 14.46 23.04
CA LEU A 197 -12.71 14.19 21.60
C LEU A 197 -11.35 13.57 21.25
N PRO A 198 -11.34 12.43 20.55
CA PRO A 198 -10.12 11.74 20.17
C PRO A 198 -9.20 12.64 19.33
N ARG A 199 -7.90 12.58 19.60
CA ARG A 199 -6.85 13.41 18.98
C ARG A 199 -6.62 13.05 17.52
N SER A 200 -7.03 11.86 17.09
CA SER A 200 -6.89 11.39 15.71
C SER A 200 -8.23 10.88 15.14
N VAL A 201 -8.31 10.77 13.81
CA VAL A 201 -9.45 10.10 13.15
C VAL A 201 -9.44 8.60 13.43
N ASP A 202 -8.25 8.01 13.65
CA ASP A 202 -8.08 6.59 13.95
C ASP A 202 -8.67 6.21 15.31
N GLU A 203 -8.48 7.04 16.35
CA GLU A 203 -9.05 6.82 17.68
C GLU A 203 -10.60 6.83 17.70
N ARG A 204 -11.28 7.43 16.70
CA ARG A 204 -12.74 7.36 16.56
C ARG A 204 -13.21 5.98 16.14
N LYS A 205 -12.43 5.32 15.29
CA LYS A 205 -12.78 4.01 14.74
C LYS A 205 -12.66 2.93 15.82
N ASP A 206 -11.62 3.04 16.65
CA ASP A 206 -11.40 2.13 17.79
C ASP A 206 -12.50 2.24 18.86
N GLN A 207 -13.11 3.42 19.05
CA GLN A 207 -14.23 3.62 19.98
C GLN A 207 -15.58 3.17 19.41
N GLU A 208 -15.82 3.33 18.10
CA GLU A 208 -17.01 2.82 17.42
C GLU A 208 -17.02 1.28 17.43
N ASP A 209 -15.88 0.64 17.17
CA ASP A 209 -15.74 -0.82 17.21
C ASP A 209 -15.88 -1.38 18.64
N ALA A 210 -15.45 -0.62 19.67
CA ALA A 210 -15.60 -1.00 21.09
C ALA A 210 -17.01 -0.80 21.67
N SER A 211 -17.89 -0.06 20.97
CA SER A 211 -19.25 0.24 21.43
C SER A 211 -20.32 -0.69 20.84
N LEU A 212 -19.93 -1.68 20.02
CA LEU A 212 -20.82 -2.71 19.53
C LEU A 212 -21.10 -3.74 20.65
N PRO A 213 -22.35 -3.95 21.06
CA PRO A 213 -22.67 -4.95 22.07
C PRO A 213 -22.34 -6.35 21.56
N GLU A 214 -21.56 -7.10 22.35
CA GLU A 214 -21.11 -8.48 22.10
C GLU A 214 -22.25 -9.52 22.22
N SER A 215 -23.51 -9.12 22.01
CA SER A 215 -24.67 -10.00 22.17
C SER A 215 -25.80 -9.59 21.23
N ALA A 216 -25.79 -10.18 20.04
CA ALA A 216 -26.98 -10.36 19.23
C ALA A 216 -27.04 -11.82 18.76
N ASP A 217 -27.02 -12.76 19.71
CA ASP A 217 -27.63 -14.07 19.52
C ASP A 217 -29.14 -13.86 19.45
N GLY A 218 -29.61 -13.43 18.28
CA GLY A 218 -30.98 -12.97 18.06
C GLY A 218 -31.35 -12.96 16.59
N ALA A 219 -31.60 -14.16 16.06
CA ALA A 219 -32.49 -14.44 14.93
C ALA A 219 -32.46 -13.49 13.72
N PHE A 220 -31.54 -13.75 12.78
CA PHE A 220 -31.82 -13.55 11.35
C PHE A 220 -31.75 -14.91 10.64
N SER A 221 -32.85 -15.67 10.72
CA SER A 221 -33.05 -16.83 9.85
C SER A 221 -33.34 -16.34 8.44
N PHE A 222 -32.31 -16.26 7.60
CA PHE A 222 -32.48 -16.09 6.18
C PHE A 222 -32.86 -17.45 5.58
N SER A 223 -34.17 -17.78 5.56
CA SER A 223 -34.68 -18.91 4.80
C SER A 223 -34.69 -18.53 3.31
N PRO A 224 -33.90 -19.19 2.44
CA PRO A 224 -34.00 -18.96 1.01
C PRO A 224 -35.22 -19.73 0.50
N GLN A 225 -36.28 -19.03 0.09
CA GLN A 225 -37.34 -19.63 -0.70
C GLN A 225 -36.80 -19.92 -2.11
N PHE A 226 -36.43 -21.17 -2.36
CA PHE A 226 -36.38 -21.70 -3.72
C PHE A 226 -37.75 -22.29 -4.03
N SER A 227 -38.47 -21.63 -4.95
CA SER A 227 -39.62 -22.25 -5.64
C SER A 227 -39.10 -23.20 -6.71
N VAL A 228 -39.74 -24.37 -6.79
CA VAL A 228 -39.51 -25.47 -7.74
C VAL A 228 -39.80 -25.05 -9.18
#